data_AF-A0A7X2I881-F1
#
_entry.id   AF-A0A7X2I881-F1
#
_cell.length_a   1.000
_cell.length_b   1.000
_cell.length_c   1.000
_cell.angle_alpha   90.00
_cell.angle_beta   90.00
_cell.angle_gamma   90.00
#
_symmetry.space_group_name_H-M   'P 1'
#
loop_
_entity.id
_entity.type
_entity.pdbx_description
1 polymer ?
#
loop_
_entity_poly.entity_id
_entity_poly.type
_entity_poly.pdbx_seq_one_letter_code
_entity_poly.pdbx_strand_id
1 'polypeptide(L)' 'MAHRQQNERKPAKGATRLVNFRLNEAEFEEATLLAQQTYRSRALFLRTMYLLGLQAYRRQHPAD' A
#
# COMPACT_ATOMS: atom_id res chain seq x y z
N MET A 1 31.83 5.28 30.55
CA MET A 1 30.36 5.37 30.55
C MET A 1 29.91 5.61 29.11
N ALA A 2 29.15 4.69 28.52
CA ALA A 2 28.78 4.73 27.11
C ALA A 2 27.48 5.52 26.91
N HIS A 3 27.56 6.68 26.25
CA HIS A 3 26.39 7.42 25.79
C HIS A 3 25.65 6.59 24.73
N ARG A 4 24.52 5.98 25.13
CA ARG A 4 23.52 5.43 24.22
C ARG A 4 22.92 6.61 23.44
N GLN A 5 23.40 6.84 22.23
CA GLN A 5 22.72 7.71 21.27
C GLN A 5 21.35 7.08 20.98
N GLN A 6 20.31 7.65 21.58
CA GLN A 6 18.93 7.40 21.20
C GLN A 6 18.78 7.92 19.78
N ASN A 7 18.75 6.98 18.83
CA ASN A 7 18.46 7.25 17.45
C ASN A 7 16.99 7.69 17.39
N GLU A 8 16.75 9.00 17.41
CA GLU A 8 15.42 9.58 17.25
C GLU A 8 14.88 9.17 15.87
N ARG A 9 14.12 8.09 15.84
CA ARG A 9 13.34 7.71 14.67
C ARG A 9 12.32 8.82 14.44
N LYS A 10 12.62 9.70 13.48
CA LYS A 10 11.64 10.67 12.98
C LYS A 10 10.36 9.89 12.63
N PRO A 11 9.21 10.22 13.24
CA PRO A 11 7.95 9.59 12.85
C PRO A 11 7.72 9.90 11.37
N ALA A 12 7.45 8.87 10.57
CA ALA A 12 7.08 9.04 9.19
C ALA A 12 5.91 10.05 9.14
N LYS A 13 6.14 11.21 8.51
CA LYS A 13 5.13 12.26 8.40
C LYS A 13 3.91 11.68 7.68
N GLY A 14 2.80 11.57 8.41
CA GLY A 14 1.53 11.05 7.93
C GLY A 14 1.10 9.86 8.78
N ALA A 15 0.03 10.02 9.56
CA ALA A 15 -0.63 8.90 10.19
C ALA A 15 -1.09 7.95 9.06
N THR A 16 -0.35 6.87 8.83
CA THR A 16 -0.73 5.84 7.88
C THR A 16 -2.04 5.24 8.37
N ARG A 17 -3.17 5.71 7.82
CA ARG A 17 -4.47 5.12 8.11
C ARG A 17 -4.50 3.76 7.43
N LEU A 18 -4.53 2.71 8.22
CA LEU A 18 -4.77 1.36 7.71
C LEU A 18 -6.20 1.31 7.17
N VAL A 19 -6.34 0.82 5.95
CA VAL A 19 -7.63 0.63 5.28
C VAL A 19 -7.86 -0.87 5.12
N ASN A 20 -9.07 -1.32 5.41
CA ASN A 20 -9.46 -2.71 5.22
C ASN A 20 -10.10 -2.85 3.84
N PHE A 21 -9.52 -3.69 3.01
CA PHE A 21 -10.14 -4.13 1.77
C PHE A 21 -11.02 -5.35 2.05
N ARG A 22 -12.22 -5.37 1.47
CA ARG A 22 -13.06 -6.57 1.43
C ARG A 22 -12.73 -7.30 0.14
N LEU A 23 -11.86 -8.29 0.23
CA LEU A 23 -11.54 -9.20 -0.85
C LEU A 23 -12.13 -10.57 -0.51
N ASN A 24 -12.63 -11.28 -1.52
CA ASN A 24 -12.92 -12.71 -1.38
C ASN A 24 -11.62 -13.53 -1.41
N GLU A 25 -11.73 -14.83 -1.15
CA GLU A 25 -10.56 -15.72 -1.04
C GLU A 25 -9.78 -15.80 -2.36
N ALA A 26 -10.47 -15.94 -3.50
CA ALA A 26 -9.84 -16.01 -4.82
C ALA A 26 -9.10 -14.72 -5.18
N GLU A 27 -9.71 -13.56 -4.96
CA GLU A 27 -9.10 -12.24 -5.17
C GLU A 27 -7.85 -12.06 -4.29
N PHE A 28 -7.89 -12.57 -3.07
CA PHE A 28 -6.78 -12.49 -2.13
C PHE A 28 -5.60 -13.39 -2.54
N GLU A 29 -5.88 -14.61 -2.99
CA GLU A 29 -4.87 -15.53 -3.51
C GLU A 29 -4.21 -14.97 -4.78
N GLU A 30 -5.01 -14.48 -5.72
CA GLU A 30 -4.51 -13.87 -6.95
C GLU A 30 -3.62 -12.66 -6.65
N ALA A 31 -4.06 -11.77 -5.76
CA ALA A 31 -3.25 -10.63 -5.32
C ALA A 31 -1.95 -11.08 -4.63
N THR A 32 -1.95 -12.22 -3.94
CA THR A 32 -0.74 -12.77 -3.31
C THR A 32 0.24 -13.31 -4.35
N LEU A 33 -0.24 -14.08 -5.33
CA LEU A 33 0.57 -14.63 -6.41
C LEU A 33 1.21 -13.51 -7.25
N LEU A 34 0.42 -12.53 -7.68
CA LEU A 34 0.90 -11.40 -8.47
C LEU A 34 1.89 -10.53 -7.66
N ALA A 35 1.62 -10.34 -6.37
CA ALA A 35 2.55 -9.63 -5.50
C ALA A 35 3.91 -10.31 -5.44
N GLN A 36 3.97 -11.64 -5.34
CA GLN A 36 5.25 -12.38 -5.30
C GLN A 36 6.06 -12.26 -6.59
N GLN A 37 5.40 -12.14 -7.74
CA GLN A 37 6.06 -12.05 -9.04
C GLN A 37 6.67 -10.68 -9.32
N THR A 38 6.00 -9.60 -8.88
CA THR A 38 6.31 -8.23 -9.35
C THR A 38 6.65 -7.26 -8.22
N TYR A 39 6.28 -7.56 -6.98
CA TYR A 39 6.42 -6.65 -5.84
C TYR A 39 7.12 -7.31 -4.65
N ARG A 40 7.62 -6.48 -3.73
CA ARG A 40 8.25 -6.98 -2.50
C ARG A 40 7.26 -7.39 -1.41
N SER A 41 6.01 -6.94 -1.51
CA SER A 41 4.95 -7.28 -0.56
C SER A 41 3.56 -7.14 -1.16
N ARG A 42 2.62 -7.96 -0.66
CA ARG A 42 1.19 -7.88 -1.02
C ARG A 42 0.58 -6.51 -0.71
N ALA A 43 0.94 -5.91 0.43
CA ALA A 43 0.43 -4.59 0.80
C ALA A 43 0.86 -3.51 -0.21
N LEU A 44 2.10 -3.59 -0.71
CA LEU A 44 2.59 -2.68 -1.73
C LEU A 44 1.88 -2.92 -3.09
N PHE A 45 1.67 -4.18 -3.45
CA PHE A 45 0.91 -4.55 -4.64
C PHE A 45 -0.50 -3.95 -4.62
N LEU A 46 -1.28 -4.24 -3.56
CA LEU A 46 -2.66 -3.76 -3.43
C LEU A 46 -2.74 -2.23 -3.43
N ARG A 47 -1.81 -1.55 -2.75
CA ARG A 47 -1.72 -0.08 -2.78
C ARG A 47 -1.46 0.44 -4.19
N THR A 48 -0.59 -0.21 -4.95
CA THR A 48 -0.26 0.20 -6.32
C THR A 48 -1.46 0.02 -7.24
N MET A 49 -2.14 -1.13 -7.17
CA MET A 49 -3.34 -1.40 -7.94
C MET A 49 -4.46 -0.40 -7.64
N TYR A 50 -4.69 -0.07 -6.37
CA TYR A 50 -5.64 0.96 -5.98
C TYR A 50 -5.33 2.33 -6.62
N LEU A 51 -4.08 2.78 -6.56
CA LEU A 51 -3.69 4.08 -7.11
C LEU A 51 -3.82 4.12 -8.64
N LEU A 52 -3.47 3.02 -9.33
CA LEU A 52 -3.65 2.90 -10.77
C LEU A 52 -5.14 2.94 -11.15
N GLY A 53 -5.99 2.19 -10.44
CA GLY A 53 -7.44 2.22 -10.64
C GLY A 53 -8.04 3.61 -10.40
N LEU A 54 -7.61 4.29 -9.33
CA LEU A 54 -8.05 5.65 -9.03
C LEU A 54 -7.64 6.65 -10.13
N GLN A 55 -6.41 6.52 -10.65
CA GLN A 55 -5.95 7.36 -11.76
C GLN A 55 -6.76 7.10 -13.03
N ALA A 56 -7.02 5.83 -13.36
CA ALA A 56 -7.84 5.46 -14.52
C ALA A 56 -9.26 6.00 -14.38
N TYR A 57 -9.87 5.85 -13.21
CA TYR A 57 -11.19 6.38 -12.90
C TYR A 57 -11.26 7.90 -13.11
N ARG A 58 -10.30 8.66 -12.55
CA ARG A 58 -10.23 10.13 -12.71
C ARG A 58 -10.06 10.57 -14.16
N ARG A 59 -9.34 9.80 -14.97
CA ARG A 59 -9.21 10.10 -16.42
C ARG A 59 -10.54 9.91 -17.15
N GLN A 60 -11.35 8.94 -16.72
CA GLN A 60 -12.67 8.68 -17.28
C GLN A 60 -13.72 9.68 -16.77
N HIS A 61 -13.51 10.25 -15.58
CA HIS A 61 -14.42 11.19 -14.91
C HIS A 61 -13.68 12.49 -14.53
N PRO A 62 -13.28 13.33 -15.50
CA PRO A 62 -12.44 14.50 -15.24
C PRO A 62 -13.17 15.67 -14.56
N ALA A 63 -14.48 15.58 -14.32
CA ALA A 63 -15.32 16.72 -13.91
C ALA A 63 -16.38 16.42 -12.83
N ASP A 64 -16.28 15.31 -12.11
CA ASP A 64 -16.88 15.18 -10.76
C ASP A 64 -15.96 15.84 -9.72
#